data_AF-A0A967IM79-F1
#
_entry.id   AF-A0A967IM79-F1
#
_cell.length_a   1.000
_cell.length_b   1.000
_cell.length_c   1.000
_cell.angle_alpha   90.00
_cell.angle_beta   90.00
_cell.angle_gamma   90.00
#
_symmetry.space_group_name_H-M   'P 1'
#
loop_
_entity.id
_entity.type
_entity.pdbx_description
1 polymer ?
#
loop_
_entity_poly.entity_id
_entity_poly.type
_entity_poly.pdbx_seq_one_letter_code
_entity_poly.pdbx_strand_id
1 'polypeptide(L)'
;MTTTVGSHELEEWEVTYLLAIHEYMANQGKDVATPLPPSVRDMVHLTGATSTSVVNYWIKRLAANGYVVDNPAFHGISRASTRLTQLGKLVASVLYDTYALGD
;
A
#
# COMPACT_ATOMS: atom_id res chain seq x y z
N MET A 1 -4.49 17.38 1.03
CA MET A 1 -5.92 17.16 1.40
C MET A 1 -5.97 15.98 2.40
N THR A 2 -6.97 15.88 3.30
CA THR A 2 -7.11 14.73 4.22
C THR A 2 -8.42 13.99 3.96
N THR A 3 -8.38 12.66 4.07
CA THR A 3 -9.54 11.79 3.84
C THR A 3 -9.89 11.07 5.12
N THR A 4 -11.15 11.12 5.54
CA THR A 4 -11.60 10.40 6.73
C THR A 4 -12.18 9.04 6.35
N VAL A 5 -11.63 7.97 6.93
CA VAL A 5 -12.18 6.61 6.85
C VAL A 5 -12.52 6.15 8.27
N GLY A 6 -13.81 6.14 8.60
CA GLY A 6 -14.28 5.88 9.97
C GLY A 6 -13.79 6.96 10.93
N SER A 7 -13.00 6.59 11.96
CA SER A 7 -12.39 7.51 12.92
C SER A 7 -10.95 7.92 12.56
N HIS A 8 -10.44 7.51 11.40
CA HIS A 8 -9.06 7.77 11.00
C HIS A 8 -9.01 8.87 9.94
N GLU A 9 -8.27 9.94 10.23
CA GLU A 9 -7.85 10.92 9.22
C GLU A 9 -6.59 10.41 8.54
N LEU A 10 -6.65 10.28 7.23
CA LEU A 10 -5.54 9.86 6.38
C LEU A 10 -5.00 11.06 5.61
N GLU A 11 -3.68 11.20 5.59
CA GLU A 11 -2.98 12.14 4.73
C GLU A 11 -3.03 11.65 3.27
N GLU A 12 -2.92 12.58 2.34
CA GLU A 12 -2.99 12.32 0.89
C GLU A 12 -2.02 11.21 0.43
N TRP A 13 -0.79 11.20 0.95
CA TRP A 13 0.17 10.15 0.61
C TRP A 13 -0.17 8.79 1.21
N GLU A 14 -0.89 8.74 2.34
CA GLU A 14 -1.38 7.48 2.94
C GLU A 14 -2.44 6.88 2.03
N VAL A 15 -3.38 7.70 1.57
CA VAL A 15 -4.40 7.31 0.60
C VAL A 15 -3.77 6.79 -0.69
N THR A 16 -2.84 7.56 -1.27
CA THR A 16 -2.11 7.16 -2.49
C THR A 16 -1.37 5.83 -2.30
N TYR A 17 -0.68 5.66 -1.17
CA TYR A 17 0.04 4.41 -0.91
C TYR A 17 -0.90 3.22 -0.79
N LEU A 18 -1.98 3.36 0.00
CA LEU A 18 -2.96 2.29 0.26
C LEU A 18 -3.71 1.88 -1.01
N LEU A 19 -4.07 2.84 -1.86
CA LEU A 19 -4.68 2.56 -3.16
C LEU A 19 -3.70 1.84 -4.09
N ALA A 20 -2.47 2.34 -4.21
CA ALA A 20 -1.44 1.76 -5.09
C ALA A 20 -1.13 0.29 -4.75
N ILE A 21 -0.94 -0.04 -3.47
CA ILE A 21 -0.68 -1.42 -3.05
C ILE A 21 -1.93 -2.30 -3.22
N HIS A 22 -3.13 -1.78 -2.98
CA HIS A 22 -4.38 -2.51 -3.18
C HIS A 22 -4.58 -2.89 -4.65
N GLU A 23 -4.41 -1.93 -5.56
CA GLU A 23 -4.52 -2.14 -7.00
C GLU A 23 -3.45 -3.10 -7.52
N TYR A 24 -2.18 -2.94 -7.08
CA TYR A 24 -1.11 -3.85 -7.45
C TYR A 24 -1.43 -5.30 -7.06
N MET A 25 -1.89 -5.52 -5.83
CA MET A 25 -2.24 -6.86 -5.32
C MET A 25 -3.47 -7.44 -6.04
N ALA A 26 -4.46 -6.60 -6.36
CA ALA A 26 -5.64 -7.02 -7.12
C ALA A 26 -5.29 -7.44 -8.56
N ASN A 27 -4.34 -6.74 -9.19
CA ASN A 27 -3.88 -7.06 -10.54
C ASN A 27 -2.96 -8.30 -10.58
N GLN A 28 -2.10 -8.49 -9.57
CA GLN A 28 -1.26 -9.70 -9.43
C GLN A 28 -2.09 -10.97 -9.18
N GLY A 29 -3.23 -10.84 -8.46
CA GLY A 29 -4.10 -11.96 -8.13
C GLY A 29 -4.88 -12.57 -9.32
N LYS A 30 -4.83 -11.94 -10.50
CA LYS A 30 -5.51 -12.43 -11.72
C LYS A 30 -4.68 -13.44 -12.52
N ASP A 31 -3.35 -13.42 -12.39
CA ASP A 31 -2.44 -14.23 -13.22
C ASP A 31 -1.41 -15.07 -12.44
N VAL A 32 -1.29 -14.92 -11.12
CA VAL A 32 -0.22 -15.58 -10.34
C VAL A 32 -0.78 -16.36 -9.15
N ALA A 33 -0.45 -17.66 -9.09
CA ALA A 33 -0.87 -18.58 -8.02
C ALA A 33 -0.38 -18.17 -6.61
N THR A 34 0.62 -17.30 -6.53
CA THR A 34 1.07 -16.69 -5.27
C THR A 34 1.50 -15.25 -5.55
N PRO A 35 0.59 -14.27 -5.41
CA PRO A 35 0.91 -12.87 -5.72
C PRO A 35 2.02 -12.37 -4.80
N LEU A 36 3.09 -11.91 -5.42
CA LEU A 36 4.21 -11.31 -4.72
C LEU A 36 3.83 -9.89 -4.30
N PRO A 37 4.12 -9.47 -3.06
CA PRO A 37 3.98 -8.07 -2.67
C PRO A 37 4.92 -7.16 -3.48
N PRO A 38 4.53 -5.89 -3.71
CA PRO A 38 5.36 -4.95 -4.45
C PRO A 38 6.64 -4.66 -3.65
N SER A 39 7.75 -4.47 -4.37
CA SER A 39 8.98 -3.96 -3.74
C SER A 39 8.88 -2.47 -3.47
N VAL A 40 9.75 -1.95 -2.59
CA VAL A 40 9.88 -0.51 -2.35
C VAL A 40 10.11 0.28 -3.66
N ARG A 41 10.86 -0.26 -4.61
CA ARG A 41 11.08 0.39 -5.92
C ARG A 41 9.81 0.42 -6.76
N ASP A 42 9.03 -0.66 -6.75
CA ASP A 42 7.74 -0.69 -7.45
C ASP A 42 6.80 0.37 -6.85
N MET A 43 6.77 0.48 -5.51
CA MET A 43 5.98 1.49 -4.82
C MET A 43 6.43 2.93 -5.13
N VAL A 44 7.72 3.20 -5.36
CA VAL A 44 8.19 4.51 -5.83
C VAL A 44 7.49 4.89 -7.13
N HIS A 45 7.45 3.96 -8.09
CA HIS A 45 6.82 4.19 -9.38
C HIS A 45 5.30 4.32 -9.28
N LEU A 46 4.65 3.45 -8.49
CA LEU A 46 3.18 3.43 -8.36
C LEU A 46 2.63 4.65 -7.62
N THR A 47 3.39 5.21 -6.69
CA THR A 47 2.93 6.34 -5.85
C THR A 47 3.46 7.70 -6.30
N GLY A 48 4.37 7.72 -7.28
CA GLY A 48 5.07 8.95 -7.67
C GLY A 48 6.02 9.51 -6.60
N ALA A 49 6.40 8.71 -5.61
CA ALA A 49 7.31 9.14 -4.56
C ALA A 49 8.70 9.54 -5.13
N THR A 50 9.37 10.47 -4.47
CA THR A 50 10.66 11.00 -4.96
C THR A 50 11.84 10.03 -4.79
N SER A 51 11.75 9.07 -3.86
CA SER A 51 12.81 8.10 -3.61
C SER A 51 12.33 6.88 -2.82
N THR A 52 13.13 5.81 -2.84
CA THR A 52 12.91 4.62 -2.00
C THR A 52 12.95 4.94 -0.51
N SER A 53 13.71 5.96 -0.09
CA SER A 53 13.78 6.41 1.31
C SER A 53 12.44 6.99 1.79
N VAL A 54 11.75 7.76 0.94
CA VAL A 54 10.41 8.29 1.25
C VAL A 54 9.41 7.15 1.39
N VAL A 55 9.43 6.19 0.47
CA VAL A 55 8.57 5.01 0.53
C VAL A 55 8.84 4.17 1.79
N ASN A 56 10.10 3.99 2.18
CA ASN A 56 10.46 3.30 3.42
C ASN A 56 9.94 4.04 4.67
N TYR A 57 9.98 5.37 4.66
CA TYR A 57 9.38 6.17 5.72
C TYR A 57 7.86 5.98 5.79
N TRP A 58 7.18 6.02 4.64
CA TRP A 58 5.74 5.76 4.54
C TRP A 58 5.35 4.38 5.05
N ILE A 59 6.10 3.33 4.68
CA ILE A 59 5.88 1.97 5.17
C ILE A 59 5.94 1.91 6.70
N LYS A 60 6.98 2.52 7.30
CA LYS A 60 7.13 2.54 8.77
C LYS A 60 5.96 3.24 9.46
N ARG A 61 5.49 4.36 8.90
CA ARG A 61 4.37 5.12 9.46
C ARG A 61 3.05 4.37 9.33
N LEU A 62 2.77 3.79 8.16
CA LEU A 62 1.58 2.96 7.93
C LEU A 62 1.60 1.67 8.76
N ALA A 63 2.78 1.10 9.02
CA ALA A 63 2.93 -0.07 9.88
C ALA A 63 2.66 0.28 11.36
N ALA A 64 3.13 1.43 11.82
CA ALA A 64 2.80 1.94 13.16
C ALA A 64 1.29 2.16 13.35
N ASN A 65 0.59 2.55 12.27
CA ASN A 65 -0.87 2.69 12.25
C ASN A 65 -1.61 1.36 12.02
N GLY A 66 -0.89 0.25 11.84
CA GLY A 66 -1.47 -1.09 11.68
C GLY A 66 -2.07 -1.37 10.29
N TYR A 67 -1.83 -0.53 9.28
CA TYR A 67 -2.35 -0.72 7.93
C TYR A 67 -1.52 -1.68 7.08
N VAL A 68 -0.20 -1.70 7.30
CA VAL A 68 0.71 -2.57 6.55
C VAL A 68 1.60 -3.36 7.49
N VAL A 69 2.10 -4.49 6.99
CA VAL A 69 3.17 -5.26 7.62
C VAL A 69 4.32 -5.39 6.65
N ASP A 70 5.52 -5.20 7.17
CA ASP A 70 6.74 -5.54 6.45
C ASP A 70 6.81 -7.07 6.35
N ASN A 71 7.10 -7.58 5.16
CA ASN A 71 7.22 -9.00 4.92
C ASN A 71 8.70 -9.39 4.72
N PRO A 72 9.42 -9.72 5.80
CA PRO A 72 10.83 -10.08 5.73
C PRO A 72 11.08 -11.46 5.12
N ALA A 73 10.04 -12.26 4.83
CA ALA A 73 10.21 -13.59 4.25
C ALA A 73 10.87 -13.60 2.85
N PHE A 74 11.01 -12.43 2.21
CA PHE A 74 11.68 -12.24 0.92
C PHE A 74 13.11 -11.68 1.04
N HIS A 75 13.75 -11.75 2.22
CA HIS A 75 15.12 -11.28 2.45
C HIS A 75 16.20 -12.01 1.61
N GLY A 76 15.87 -13.14 0.98
CA GLY A 76 16.75 -13.79 0.01
C GLY A 76 16.84 -13.07 -1.35
N ILE A 77 15.95 -12.11 -1.63
CA ILE A 77 15.86 -11.40 -2.91
C ILE A 77 15.84 -9.88 -2.69
N SER A 78 16.65 -9.32 -1.79
CA SER A 78 16.98 -7.87 -1.69
C SER A 78 15.82 -6.88 -1.95
N ARG A 79 14.59 -7.22 -1.55
CA ARG A 79 13.37 -6.46 -1.79
C ARG A 79 12.57 -6.48 -0.50
N ALA A 80 12.64 -5.39 0.26
CA ALA A 80 11.62 -5.11 1.26
C ALA A 80 10.28 -5.07 0.52
N SER A 81 9.33 -5.84 1.02
CA SER A 81 8.06 -6.07 0.35
C SER A 81 6.94 -5.92 1.37
N THR A 82 5.95 -5.11 1.05
CA THR A 82 4.92 -4.71 2.02
C THR A 82 3.61 -5.43 1.71
N ARG A 83 2.86 -5.80 2.74
CA ARG A 83 1.49 -6.34 2.58
C ARG A 83 0.51 -5.52 3.41
N LEU A 84 -0.71 -5.39 2.90
CA LEU A 84 -1.83 -4.85 3.68
C LEU A 84 -2.23 -5.83 4.78
N THR A 85 -2.43 -5.31 6.00
CA THR A 85 -3.11 -6.04 7.08
C THR A 85 -4.60 -6.18 6.77
N GLN A 86 -5.35 -6.90 7.60
CA GLN A 86 -6.82 -6.94 7.45
C GLN A 86 -7.45 -5.54 7.55
N LEU A 87 -6.96 -4.70 8.48
CA LEU A 87 -7.39 -3.32 8.60
C LEU A 87 -7.00 -2.51 7.36
N GLY A 88 -5.75 -2.62 6.90
CA GLY A 88 -5.29 -1.93 5.70
C GLY A 88 -6.07 -2.30 4.44
N LYS A 89 -6.44 -3.58 4.28
CA LYS A 89 -7.32 -4.03 3.19
C LYS A 89 -8.69 -3.37 3.26
N LEU A 90 -9.32 -3.37 4.43
CA LEU A 90 -10.63 -2.76 4.62
C LEU A 90 -10.60 -1.26 4.30
N VAL A 91 -9.62 -0.53 4.84
CA VAL A 91 -9.44 0.90 4.56
C VAL A 91 -9.17 1.13 3.08
N ALA A 92 -8.28 0.37 2.47
CA ALA A 92 -7.97 0.52 1.05
C ALA A 92 -9.17 0.21 0.14
N SER A 93 -10.00 -0.78 0.47
CA SER A 93 -11.23 -1.05 -0.28
C SER A 93 -12.24 0.10 -0.17
N VAL A 94 -12.44 0.66 1.04
CA VAL A 94 -13.31 1.84 1.20
C VAL A 94 -12.78 3.04 0.41
N LEU A 95 -11.47 3.28 0.44
CA LEU A 95 -10.83 4.32 -0.37
C LEU A 95 -11.03 4.04 -1.86
N TYR A 96 -10.86 2.80 -2.32
CA TYR A 96 -11.04 2.43 -3.72
C TYR A 96 -12.48 2.67 -4.17
N ASP A 97 -13.49 2.28 -3.39
CA ASP A 97 -14.89 2.57 -3.70
C ASP A 97 -15.17 4.09 -3.72
N THR A 98 -14.48 4.87 -2.90
CA THR A 98 -14.64 6.33 -2.82
C THR A 98 -13.99 7.06 -3.99
N TYR A 99 -12.81 6.60 -4.44
CA TYR A 99 -11.99 7.32 -5.43
C TYR A 99 -11.95 6.67 -6.82
N ALA A 100 -12.18 5.36 -6.94
CA ALA A 100 -12.09 4.62 -8.20
C ALA A 100 -13.44 4.41 -8.90
N LEU A 101 -14.57 4.60 -8.20
CA LEU A 101 -15.92 4.58 -8.80
C LEU A 101 -16.44 5.98 -9.18
N GLY A 102 -15.58 7.00 -9.08
CA GLY A 102 -15.92 8.40 -9.38
C GLY A 102 -15.77 8.83 -10.84
N ASP A 103 -15.55 7.88 -11.76
CA ASP A 103 -15.45 8.09 -13.21
C ASP A 103 -16.61 7.39 -13.95
#